data_AF-A0A7C6MKM0-F1
#
_entry.id   AF-A0A7C6MKM0-F1
#
_cell.length_a   1.000
_cell.length_b   1.000
_cell.length_c   1.000
_cell.angle_alpha   90.00
_cell.angle_beta   90.00
_cell.angle_gamma   90.00
#
_symmetry.space_group_name_H-M   'P 1'
#
loop_
_entity.id
_entity.type
_entity.pdbx_description
1 polymer ?
#
loop_
_entity_poly.entity_id
_entity_poly.type
_entity_poly.pdbx_seq_one_letter_code
_entity_poly.pdbx_strand_id
1 'polypeptide(L)'
;AAALGRAFQVTNFLRDVAEDLDRDRVYLPLNEWAAFGVDEDRLRACRELGRADARVKAAVAHFISLNRAMYREADPGIPMLAQPASRAIRTARVLYSGILDEIERADLDVFAGRAVVPNRRRAAVAIPNAAAGITGFIGAAIARRSRNAVTALTAPNARNAQRSRNTGRVHELPVTTKGHAP
;
A
#
# COMPACT_ATOMS: atom_id res chain seq x y z
N ALA A 1 12.13 4.20 10.85
CA ALA A 1 12.31 2.97 10.06
C ALA A 1 11.00 2.42 9.46
N ALA A 2 9.89 2.33 10.21
CA ALA A 2 8.63 1.74 9.73
C ALA A 2 8.01 2.47 8.50
N ALA A 3 8.03 3.81 8.49
CA ALA A 3 7.51 4.62 7.38
C ALA A 3 8.20 4.30 6.04
N LEU A 4 9.54 4.11 6.04
CA LEU A 4 10.29 3.80 4.84
C LEU A 4 9.91 2.45 4.23
N GLY A 5 9.74 1.43 5.08
CA GLY A 5 9.32 0.10 4.64
C GLY A 5 7.93 0.12 4.00
N ARG A 6 7.00 0.89 4.56
CA ARG A 6 5.67 1.11 3.97
C ARG A 6 5.75 1.84 2.63
N ALA A 7 6.57 2.89 2.54
CA ALA A 7 6.75 3.63 1.31
C ALA A 7 7.25 2.73 0.15
N PHE A 8 8.23 1.87 0.44
CA PHE A 8 8.70 0.88 -0.54
C PHE A 8 7.63 -0.11 -0.97
N GLN A 9 6.73 -0.52 -0.06
CA GLN A 9 5.62 -1.40 -0.41
C GLN A 9 4.62 -0.73 -1.32
N VAL A 10 4.20 0.50 -1.00
CA VAL A 10 3.27 1.26 -1.84
C VAL A 10 3.87 1.48 -3.23
N THR A 11 5.17 1.78 -3.34
CA THR A 11 5.85 1.86 -4.65
C THR A 11 5.80 0.52 -5.41
N ASN A 12 5.98 -0.61 -4.74
CA ASN A 12 5.87 -1.93 -5.38
C ASN A 12 4.44 -2.19 -5.86
N PHE A 13 3.43 -1.90 -5.04
CA PHE A 13 2.03 -2.08 -5.44
C PHE A 13 1.67 -1.20 -6.63
N LEU A 14 2.11 0.06 -6.66
CA LEU A 14 1.81 0.98 -7.76
C LEU A 14 2.43 0.56 -9.10
N ARG A 15 3.64 0.00 -9.09
CA ARG A 15 4.32 -0.40 -10.34
C ARG A 15 3.85 -1.76 -10.88
N ASP A 16 3.27 -2.59 -10.00
CA ASP A 16 2.91 -3.98 -10.27
C ASP A 16 1.36 -4.16 -10.37
N VAL A 17 0.58 -3.06 -10.47
CA VAL A 17 -0.91 -3.08 -10.49
C VAL A 17 -1.47 -4.01 -11.56
N ALA A 18 -0.94 -3.93 -12.78
CA ALA A 18 -1.41 -4.75 -13.90
C ALA A 18 -1.14 -6.24 -13.65
N GLU A 19 0.09 -6.58 -13.25
CA GLU A 19 0.48 -7.96 -12.95
C GLU A 19 -0.22 -8.55 -11.72
N ASP A 20 -0.59 -7.70 -10.76
CA ASP A 20 -1.34 -8.11 -9.58
C ASP A 20 -2.82 -8.37 -9.91
N LEU A 21 -3.44 -7.55 -10.77
CA LEU A 21 -4.80 -7.80 -11.29
C LEU A 21 -4.87 -9.08 -12.13
N ASP A 22 -3.86 -9.36 -12.95
CA ASP A 22 -3.76 -10.62 -13.71
C ASP A 22 -3.74 -11.86 -12.80
N ARG A 23 -3.49 -11.68 -11.50
CA ARG A 23 -3.46 -12.71 -10.46
C ARG A 23 -4.64 -12.62 -9.51
N ASP A 24 -5.67 -11.86 -9.85
CA ASP A 24 -6.84 -11.56 -9.03
C ASP A 24 -6.50 -10.95 -7.67
N ARG A 25 -5.57 -9.98 -7.66
CA ARG A 25 -5.14 -9.27 -6.45
C ARG A 25 -5.20 -7.77 -6.61
N VAL A 26 -5.76 -7.11 -5.60
CA VAL A 26 -5.68 -5.66 -5.42
C VAL A 26 -5.06 -5.38 -4.05
N TYR A 27 -3.81 -4.93 -4.02
CA TYR A 27 -3.10 -4.67 -2.75
C TYR A 27 -3.37 -3.29 -2.15
N LEU A 28 -3.72 -2.31 -2.98
CA LEU A 28 -4.11 -0.99 -2.50
C LEU A 28 -5.57 -1.02 -2.01
N PRO A 29 -5.89 -0.45 -0.86
CA PRO A 29 -7.23 -0.55 -0.29
C PRO A 29 -8.30 0.02 -1.25
N LEU A 30 -9.34 -0.76 -1.53
CA LEU A 30 -10.42 -0.36 -2.45
C LEU A 30 -11.16 0.91 -2.00
N ASN A 31 -11.20 1.22 -0.71
CA ASN A 31 -11.78 2.48 -0.21
C ASN A 31 -11.02 3.72 -0.71
N GLU A 32 -9.70 3.62 -0.90
CA GLU A 32 -8.88 4.72 -1.42
C GLU A 32 -9.11 4.90 -2.93
N TRP A 33 -9.31 3.81 -3.67
CA TRP A 33 -9.73 3.85 -5.07
C TRP A 33 -11.15 4.40 -5.22
N ALA A 34 -12.07 3.99 -4.35
CA ALA A 34 -13.47 4.38 -4.38
C ALA A 34 -13.66 5.89 -4.19
N ALA A 35 -12.74 6.57 -3.48
CA ALA A 35 -12.74 8.03 -3.35
C ALA A 35 -12.63 8.76 -4.72
N PHE A 36 -12.14 8.07 -5.74
CA PHE A 36 -12.04 8.56 -7.12
C PHE A 36 -13.10 7.95 -8.04
N GLY A 37 -14.06 7.19 -7.51
CA GLY A 37 -15.03 6.43 -8.30
C GLY A 37 -14.38 5.29 -9.09
N VAL A 38 -13.37 4.65 -8.49
CA VAL A 38 -12.69 3.47 -9.05
C VAL A 38 -13.00 2.26 -8.16
N ASP A 39 -13.62 1.26 -8.75
CA ASP A 39 -13.84 -0.07 -8.17
C ASP A 39 -12.98 -1.12 -8.90
N GLU A 40 -13.07 -2.37 -8.46
CA GLU A 40 -12.32 -3.47 -9.06
C GLU A 40 -12.72 -3.72 -10.52
N ASP A 41 -14.00 -3.63 -10.85
CA ASP A 41 -14.50 -3.81 -12.22
C ASP A 41 -13.90 -2.78 -13.18
N ARG A 42 -13.81 -1.51 -12.75
CA ARG A 42 -13.14 -0.47 -13.52
C ARG A 42 -11.64 -0.72 -13.68
N LEU A 43 -10.96 -1.21 -12.65
CA LEU A 43 -9.55 -1.59 -12.75
C LEU A 43 -9.35 -2.71 -13.76
N ARG A 44 -10.22 -3.73 -13.75
CA ARG A 44 -10.21 -4.84 -14.72
C ARG A 44 -10.50 -4.36 -16.14
N ALA A 45 -11.50 -3.50 -16.33
CA ALA A 45 -11.80 -2.91 -17.64
C ALA A 45 -10.61 -2.08 -18.19
N CYS A 46 -9.93 -1.29 -17.34
CA CYS A 46 -8.74 -0.56 -17.76
C CYS A 46 -7.58 -1.52 -18.10
N ARG A 47 -7.43 -2.62 -17.35
CA ARG A 47 -6.44 -3.66 -17.63
C ARG A 47 -6.69 -4.34 -18.98
N GLU A 48 -7.93 -4.69 -19.30
CA GLU A 48 -8.33 -5.28 -20.59
C GLU A 48 -8.07 -4.32 -21.76
N LEU A 49 -8.33 -3.02 -21.56
CA LEU A 49 -8.03 -1.98 -22.53
C LEU A 49 -6.54 -1.65 -22.64
N GLY A 50 -5.72 -2.15 -21.71
CA GLY A 50 -4.28 -1.87 -21.62
C GLY A 50 -3.94 -0.41 -21.30
N ARG A 51 -4.88 0.38 -20.75
CA ARG A 51 -4.67 1.80 -20.46
C ARG A 51 -5.52 2.31 -19.30
N ALA A 52 -4.96 3.22 -18.51
CA ALA A 52 -5.67 3.88 -17.42
C ALA A 52 -6.62 4.98 -17.94
N ASP A 53 -7.80 5.08 -17.35
CA ASP A 53 -8.70 6.22 -17.57
C ASP A 53 -8.38 7.39 -16.60
N ALA A 54 -9.06 8.52 -16.77
CA ALA A 54 -8.81 9.71 -15.97
C ALA A 54 -9.04 9.51 -14.46
N ARG A 55 -9.98 8.65 -14.05
CA ARG A 55 -10.27 8.37 -12.64
C ARG A 55 -9.18 7.51 -12.01
N VAL A 56 -8.73 6.48 -12.73
CA VAL A 56 -7.60 5.65 -12.30
C VAL A 56 -6.34 6.50 -12.19
N LYS A 57 -6.04 7.33 -13.19
CA LYS A 57 -4.88 8.25 -13.17
C LYS A 57 -4.93 9.19 -11.96
N ALA A 58 -6.10 9.76 -11.65
CA ALA A 58 -6.27 10.63 -10.48
C ALA A 58 -5.99 9.87 -9.16
N ALA A 59 -6.49 8.64 -9.02
CA ALA A 59 -6.21 7.81 -7.85
C ALA A 59 -4.71 7.46 -7.74
N VAL A 60 -4.07 7.07 -8.84
CA VAL A 60 -2.62 6.79 -8.89
C VAL A 60 -1.81 8.02 -8.46
N ALA A 61 -2.15 9.22 -8.96
CA ALA A 61 -1.51 10.46 -8.54
C ALA A 61 -1.64 10.72 -7.03
N HIS A 62 -2.82 10.43 -6.47
CA HIS A 62 -3.05 10.54 -5.03
C HIS A 62 -2.17 9.58 -4.22
N PHE A 63 -2.10 8.30 -4.60
CA PHE A 63 -1.22 7.34 -3.94
C PHE A 63 0.25 7.73 -4.04
N ILE A 64 0.70 8.25 -5.18
CA ILE A 64 2.07 8.76 -5.36
C ILE A 64 2.33 9.92 -4.39
N SER A 65 1.39 10.85 -4.24
CA SER A 65 1.50 11.96 -3.30
C SER A 65 1.65 11.49 -1.84
N LEU A 66 0.78 10.57 -1.41
CA LEU A 66 0.86 9.96 -0.07
C LEU A 66 2.20 9.24 0.13
N ASN A 67 2.64 8.48 -0.86
CA ASN A 67 3.89 7.74 -0.80
C ASN A 67 5.12 8.67 -0.71
N ARG A 68 5.13 9.77 -1.48
CA ARG A 68 6.15 10.82 -1.38
C ARG A 68 6.15 11.48 0.01
N ALA A 69 5.00 11.62 0.66
CA ALA A 69 4.94 12.10 2.04
C ALA A 69 5.59 11.12 3.03
N MET A 70 5.30 9.82 2.91
CA MET A 70 5.94 8.78 3.74
C MET A 70 7.46 8.75 3.56
N TYR A 71 7.94 8.95 2.33
CA TYR A 71 9.36 9.09 2.07
C TYR A 71 9.98 10.30 2.80
N ARG A 72 9.35 11.48 2.71
CA ARG A 72 9.83 12.69 3.41
C ARG A 72 9.86 12.49 4.93
N GLU A 73 8.86 11.83 5.49
CA GLU A 73 8.82 11.48 6.92
C GLU A 73 9.98 10.55 7.31
N ALA A 74 10.33 9.61 6.44
CA ALA A 74 11.38 8.63 6.69
C ALA A 74 12.81 9.15 6.46
N ASP A 75 12.99 10.14 5.59
CA ASP A 75 14.30 10.62 5.12
C ASP A 75 15.25 11.03 6.26
N PRO A 76 14.82 11.76 7.33
CA PRO A 76 15.68 12.10 8.47
C PRO A 76 16.22 10.88 9.23
N GLY A 77 15.53 9.75 9.16
CA GLY A 77 15.94 8.51 9.84
C GLY A 77 17.01 7.70 9.10
N ILE A 78 17.26 7.98 7.82
CA ILE A 78 18.22 7.21 7.00
C ILE A 78 19.67 7.41 7.47
N PRO A 79 20.15 8.64 7.76
CA PRO A 79 21.50 8.86 8.28
C PRO A 79 21.73 8.27 9.67
N MET A 80 20.67 8.01 10.44
CA MET A 80 20.73 7.46 11.80
C MET A 80 20.99 5.95 11.82
N LEU A 81 20.95 5.28 10.67
CA LEU A 81 21.24 3.85 10.55
C LEU A 81 22.75 3.59 10.62
N ALA A 82 23.13 2.46 11.21
CA ALA A 82 24.53 2.00 11.19
C ALA A 82 25.02 1.78 9.75
N GLN A 83 26.30 2.04 9.50
CA GLN A 83 26.93 1.65 8.24
C GLN A 83 27.19 0.14 8.22
N PRO A 84 27.05 -0.54 7.07
CA PRO A 84 26.77 -0.01 5.73
C PRO A 84 25.27 0.14 5.39
N ALA A 85 24.36 -0.21 6.31
CA ALA A 85 22.92 -0.22 6.05
C ALA A 85 22.38 1.15 5.60
N SER A 86 22.86 2.24 6.19
CA SER A 86 22.47 3.61 5.77
C SER A 86 22.74 3.87 4.29
N ARG A 87 23.90 3.48 3.76
CA ARG A 87 24.25 3.63 2.33
C ARG A 87 23.33 2.80 1.44
N ALA A 88 23.13 1.53 1.78
CA ALA A 88 22.23 0.65 1.03
C ALA A 88 20.81 1.20 0.97
N ILE A 89 20.31 1.68 2.11
CA ILE A 89 18.97 2.26 2.21
C ILE A 89 18.84 3.58 1.45
N ARG A 90 19.87 4.44 1.46
CA ARG A 90 19.90 5.67 0.65
C ARG A 90 19.80 5.35 -0.84
N THR A 91 20.58 4.38 -1.33
CA THR A 91 20.50 3.90 -2.71
C THR A 91 19.10 3.39 -3.04
N ALA A 92 18.54 2.51 -2.20
CA ALA A 92 17.18 2.00 -2.39
C ALA A 92 16.13 3.12 -2.43
N ARG A 93 16.23 4.09 -1.51
CA ARG A 93 15.35 5.26 -1.43
C ARG A 93 15.32 6.05 -2.74
N VAL A 94 16.48 6.30 -3.34
CA VAL A 94 16.57 7.02 -4.63
C VAL A 94 15.99 6.18 -5.76
N LEU A 95 16.32 4.90 -5.85
CA LEU A 95 15.83 4.02 -6.92
C LEU A 95 14.30 3.84 -6.85
N TYR A 96 13.74 3.62 -5.66
CA TYR A 96 12.30 3.47 -5.51
C TYR A 96 11.54 4.78 -5.76
N SER A 97 12.10 5.93 -5.37
CA SER A 97 11.55 7.23 -5.79
C SER A 97 11.53 7.34 -7.32
N GLY A 98 12.59 6.87 -7.97
CA GLY A 98 12.70 6.88 -9.42
C GLY A 98 11.60 6.08 -10.11
N ILE A 99 11.09 5.00 -9.50
CA ILE A 99 9.95 4.24 -10.03
C ILE A 99 8.70 5.14 -10.09
N LEU A 100 8.44 5.95 -9.06
CA LEU A 100 7.31 6.87 -9.06
C LEU A 100 7.44 7.91 -10.18
N ASP A 101 8.66 8.42 -10.42
CA ASP A 101 8.90 9.33 -11.54
C ASP A 101 8.64 8.65 -12.90
N GLU A 102 8.93 7.36 -13.05
CA GLU A 102 8.64 6.62 -14.29
C GLU A 102 7.13 6.41 -14.48
N ILE A 103 6.37 6.18 -13.40
CA ILE A 103 4.89 6.11 -13.48
C ILE A 103 4.32 7.47 -13.91
N GLU A 104 4.83 8.58 -13.36
CA GLU A 104 4.44 9.93 -13.78
C GLU A 104 4.80 10.21 -15.25
N ARG A 105 5.99 9.76 -15.72
CA ARG A 105 6.40 9.87 -17.13
C ARG A 105 5.53 9.05 -18.07
N ALA A 106 4.97 7.94 -17.60
CA ALA A 106 4.01 7.13 -18.32
C ALA A 106 2.58 7.69 -18.24
N ASP A 107 2.41 8.98 -17.95
CA ASP A 107 1.10 9.66 -17.82
C ASP A 107 0.19 8.97 -16.80
N LEU A 108 0.79 8.50 -15.70
CA LEU A 108 0.12 7.78 -14.60
C LEU A 108 -0.57 6.47 -15.05
N ASP A 109 -0.20 5.97 -16.23
CA ASP A 109 -0.75 4.74 -16.79
C ASP A 109 -0.02 3.51 -16.24
N VAL A 110 -0.59 2.94 -15.18
CA VAL A 110 -0.09 1.73 -14.54
C VAL A 110 -0.40 0.44 -15.33
N PHE A 111 -1.11 0.53 -16.45
CA PHE A 111 -1.45 -0.62 -17.31
C PHE A 111 -0.62 -0.68 -18.60
N ALA A 112 0.01 0.44 -18.99
CA ALA A 112 0.89 0.53 -20.17
C ALA A 112 2.16 -0.35 -20.08
N GLY A 113 2.49 -0.81 -18.87
CA GLY A 113 3.60 -1.71 -18.60
C GLY A 113 4.24 -1.43 -17.27
N ARG A 114 5.14 -2.32 -16.86
CA ARG A 114 5.81 -2.23 -15.57
C ARG A 114 6.76 -1.03 -15.51
N ALA A 115 6.57 -0.13 -14.55
CA ALA A 115 7.48 0.98 -14.34
C ALA A 115 8.82 0.52 -13.75
N VAL A 116 9.91 0.77 -14.47
CA VAL A 116 11.26 0.34 -14.09
C VAL A 116 12.26 1.47 -14.28
N VAL A 117 13.07 1.75 -13.25
CA VAL A 117 14.15 2.75 -13.37
C VAL A 117 15.18 2.30 -14.42
N PRO A 118 15.50 3.15 -15.42
CA PRO A 118 16.47 2.83 -16.47
C PRO A 118 17.87 2.52 -15.94
N ASN A 119 18.61 1.65 -16.64
CA ASN A 119 19.95 1.21 -16.25
C ASN A 119 20.94 2.38 -16.07
N ARG A 120 20.84 3.43 -16.90
CA ARG A 120 21.66 4.65 -16.75
C ARG A 120 21.47 5.32 -15.39
N ARG A 121 20.22 5.40 -14.90
CA ARG A 121 19.89 6.03 -13.61
C ARG A 121 20.28 5.11 -12.45
N ARG A 122 20.16 3.79 -12.62
CA ARG A 122 20.70 2.82 -11.66
C ARG A 122 22.21 2.95 -11.50
N ALA A 123 22.94 3.04 -12.61
CA ALA A 123 24.39 3.21 -12.61
C ALA A 123 24.80 4.55 -11.97
N ALA A 124 24.14 5.65 -12.33
CA ALA A 124 24.42 6.97 -11.75
C ALA A 124 24.20 7.05 -10.24
N VAL A 125 23.29 6.23 -9.69
CA VAL A 125 23.06 6.16 -8.23
C VAL A 125 23.99 5.13 -7.58
N ALA A 126 24.30 4.03 -8.26
CA ALA A 126 25.20 3.01 -7.75
C ALA A 126 26.65 3.52 -7.69
N ILE A 127 27.18 4.16 -8.74
CA ILE A 127 28.59 4.54 -8.87
C ILE A 127 29.09 5.44 -7.73
N PRO A 128 28.41 6.54 -7.35
CA PRO A 128 28.82 7.37 -6.22
C PRO A 128 28.73 6.64 -4.87
N ASN A 129 27.85 5.64 -4.76
CA ASN A 129 27.69 4.82 -3.55
C ASN A 129 28.56 3.54 -3.58
N ALA A 130 29.17 3.18 -4.72
CA ALA A 130 29.89 1.93 -4.97
C ALA A 130 31.39 1.99 -4.64
N ALA A 131 31.94 3.17 -4.33
CA ALA A 131 33.23 3.25 -3.62
C ALA A 131 33.20 2.49 -2.26
N ALA A 132 32.02 2.06 -1.82
CA ALA A 132 31.84 0.98 -0.85
C ALA A 132 30.88 -0.06 -1.44
N GLY A 133 31.41 -1.20 -1.91
CA GLY A 133 30.67 -2.20 -2.67
C GLY A 133 29.32 -2.62 -2.05
N ILE A 134 28.26 -2.58 -2.87
CA ILE A 134 27.05 -3.43 -2.84
C ILE A 134 26.48 -3.39 -4.27
N THR A 135 26.84 -4.39 -5.07
CA THR A 135 26.12 -4.73 -6.31
C THR A 135 25.12 -5.81 -5.93
N GLY A 136 23.98 -5.42 -5.35
CA GLY A 136 23.02 -6.40 -4.80
C GLY A 136 21.60 -5.87 -4.76
N PHE A 137 20.70 -6.55 -5.48
CA PHE A 137 19.25 -6.33 -5.53
C PHE A 137 18.62 -6.29 -4.12
N ILE A 138 18.30 -5.10 -3.61
CA ILE A 138 17.62 -4.92 -2.30
C ILE A 138 16.14 -5.37 -2.35
N GLY A 139 15.56 -5.58 -3.54
CA GLY A 139 14.16 -5.97 -3.72
C GLY A 139 13.74 -7.27 -3.03
N ALA A 140 14.66 -8.24 -2.85
CA ALA A 140 14.31 -9.56 -2.33
C ALA A 140 14.26 -9.66 -0.79
N ALA A 141 14.97 -8.79 -0.06
CA ALA A 141 15.10 -8.88 1.40
C ALA A 141 13.97 -8.14 2.16
N ILE A 142 13.48 -7.02 1.62
CA ILE A 142 12.43 -6.21 2.25
C ILE A 142 11.05 -6.87 2.16
N ALA A 143 10.81 -7.67 1.10
CA ALA A 143 9.54 -8.37 0.89
C ALA A 143 9.24 -9.47 1.94
N ARG A 144 10.27 -10.07 2.58
CA ARG A 144 10.05 -11.21 3.50
C ARG A 144 9.55 -10.84 4.89
N ARG A 145 9.76 -9.61 5.36
CA ARG A 145 9.49 -9.24 6.77
C ARG A 145 8.11 -8.64 7.04
N SER A 146 7.32 -8.37 6.00
CA SER A 146 6.10 -7.55 6.14
C SER A 146 4.77 -8.29 5.98
N ARG A 147 4.81 -9.62 5.86
CA ARG A 147 3.58 -10.45 5.79
C ARG A 147 2.69 -10.37 7.04
N ASN A 148 3.20 -9.90 8.18
CA ASN A 148 2.45 -9.89 9.43
C ASN A 148 1.88 -8.52 9.82
N ALA A 149 2.19 -7.44 9.08
CA ALA A 149 1.78 -6.08 9.46
C ALA A 149 0.47 -5.62 8.81
N VAL A 150 0.10 -6.19 7.65
CA VAL A 150 -1.10 -5.77 6.90
C VAL A 150 -2.38 -6.31 7.53
N THR A 151 -2.33 -7.46 8.23
CA THR A 151 -3.48 -7.98 8.99
C THR A 151 -3.89 -7.07 10.17
N ALA A 152 -2.99 -6.21 10.66
CA ALA A 152 -3.27 -5.35 11.82
C ALA A 152 -4.03 -4.05 11.47
N LEU A 153 -4.08 -3.65 10.19
CA LEU A 153 -4.81 -2.44 9.77
C LEU A 153 -6.23 -2.70 9.26
N THR A 154 -6.59 -3.97 8.99
CA THR A 154 -7.94 -4.35 8.50
C THR A 154 -8.77 -5.08 9.56
N ALA A 155 -8.27 -5.26 10.78
CA ALA A 155 -9.06 -5.86 11.85
C ALA A 155 -10.15 -4.87 12.32
N PRO A 156 -11.45 -5.21 12.22
CA PRO A 156 -12.50 -4.37 12.78
C PRO A 156 -12.28 -4.24 14.29
N ASN A 157 -12.25 -2.99 14.77
CA ASN A 157 -12.06 -2.64 16.17
C ASN A 157 -13.14 -3.33 17.03
N ALA A 158 -12.78 -4.43 17.69
CA ALA A 158 -13.68 -5.25 18.52
C ALA A 158 -14.27 -4.51 19.75
N ARG A 159 -13.98 -3.22 19.92
CA ARG A 159 -14.51 -2.39 21.01
C ARG A 159 -15.91 -1.83 20.75
N ASN A 160 -16.44 -1.87 19.52
CA ASN A 160 -17.78 -1.34 19.24
C ASN A 160 -18.91 -2.40 19.15
N ALA A 161 -18.60 -3.70 19.20
CA ALA A 161 -19.60 -4.77 19.11
C ALA A 161 -20.26 -5.14 20.46
N GLN A 162 -19.72 -4.65 21.58
CA GLN A 162 -20.25 -4.93 22.92
C GLN A 162 -21.30 -3.90 23.37
N ARG A 163 -21.32 -2.69 22.78
CA ARG A 163 -22.16 -1.57 23.26
C ARG A 163 -23.58 -1.56 22.69
N SER A 164 -23.85 -2.34 21.64
CA SER A 164 -25.18 -2.45 21.00
C SER A 164 -26.03 -3.62 21.52
N ARG A 165 -25.50 -4.49 22.39
CA ARG A 165 -26.25 -5.65 22.94
C ARG A 165 -26.96 -5.38 24.27
N ASN A 166 -26.83 -4.18 24.85
CA ASN A 166 -27.31 -3.92 26.22
C ASN A 166 -28.49 -2.93 26.32
N THR A 167 -29.16 -2.62 25.20
CA THR A 167 -30.32 -1.70 25.16
C THR A 167 -31.64 -2.36 24.75
N GLY A 168 -31.73 -3.70 24.81
CA GLY A 168 -32.88 -4.45 24.31
C GLY A 168 -33.57 -5.39 25.30
N ARG A 169 -33.47 -5.17 26.62
CA ARG A 169 -34.22 -5.98 27.60
C ARG A 169 -35.47 -5.22 28.06
N VAL A 170 -36.53 -5.38 27.28
CA VAL A 170 -37.90 -4.98 27.63
C VAL A 170 -38.31 -5.73 28.89
N HIS A 171 -38.82 -4.99 29.87
CA HIS A 171 -39.48 -5.54 31.05
C HIS A 171 -40.75 -6.30 30.63
N GLU A 172 -40.75 -7.63 30.77
CA GLU A 172 -41.99 -8.41 30.88
C GLU A 172 -42.20 -8.77 32.35
N LEU A 173 -43.28 -8.25 32.92
CA LEU A 173 -43.81 -8.63 34.23
C LEU A 173 -44.71 -9.87 34.06
N PRO A 174 -44.56 -10.93 34.85
CA PRO A 174 -45.48 -12.07 34.77
C PRO A 174 -46.81 -11.75 35.48
N VAL A 175 -47.89 -11.85 34.72
CA VAL A 175 -49.29 -11.85 35.17
C VAL A 175 -49.56 -13.16 35.91
N THR A 176 -49.90 -13.09 37.18
CA THR A 176 -50.45 -14.21 37.96
C THR A 176 -51.96 -14.32 37.76
N THR A 177 -52.43 -15.41 37.16
CA THR A 177 -53.84 -15.81 37.20
C THR A 177 -54.00 -17.25 37.72
N LYS A 178 -54.76 -17.31 38.82
CA LYS A 178 -55.42 -18.42 39.53
C LYS A 178 -55.63 -19.74 38.76
N GLY A 179 -55.33 -20.85 39.42
CA GLY A 179 -55.98 -22.15 39.23
C GLY A 179 -56.75 -22.57 40.50
N HIS A 180 -57.98 -23.03 40.34
CA HIS A 180 -58.82 -23.61 41.40
C HIS A 180 -59.47 -24.90 40.89
N ALA A 181 -59.43 -25.94 41.75
CA ALA A 181 -60.29 -27.14 41.79
C ALA A 181 -60.06 -28.23 40.71
N PRO A 182 -60.56 -29.48 40.90
CA PRO A 182 -61.54 -29.95 41.90
C PRO A 182 -60.96 -30.51 43.22
#